data_AF-A0AAD9X2R0-F1
#
_entry.id   AF-A0AAD9X2R0-F1
#
_cell.length_a   1.000
_cell.length_b   1.000
_cell.length_c   1.000
_cell.angle_alpha   90.00
_cell.angle_beta   90.00
_cell.angle_gamma   90.00
#
_symmetry.space_group_name_H-M   'P 1'
#
loop_
_entity.id
_entity.type
_entity.pdbx_description
1 polymer ?
#
loop_
_entity_poly.entity_id
_entity_poly.type
_entity_poly.pdbx_seq_one_letter_code
_entity_poly.pdbx_strand_id
1 'polypeptide(L)'
;KLCWAIEIPIGDLSGIPPFNVIQKSLLKFLKLGDTVKCSVLALYVFGDFLVDSGNNNFLVSLANANYTPYKVDFGDGKPTGRYTDGRTEVDFIRKCR
;
A
#
# COMPACT_ATOMS: atom_id res chain seq x y z
N LYS A 1 17.06 -12.12 12.68
CA LYS A 1 15.71 -11.59 12.40
C LYS A 1 15.87 -10.59 11.27
N LEU A 2 15.40 -10.89 10.05
CA LEU A 2 15.49 -9.95 8.93
C LEU A 2 14.31 -8.96 9.03
N CYS A 3 14.62 -7.67 8.95
CA CYS A 3 13.67 -6.58 8.80
C CYS A 3 13.97 -5.89 7.47
N TRP A 4 12.95 -5.54 6.70
CA TRP A 4 13.14 -4.87 5.41
C TRP A 4 12.61 -3.44 5.51
N ALA A 5 13.29 -2.52 4.85
CA ALA A 5 12.85 -1.15 4.65
C ALA A 5 12.60 -0.94 3.16
N ILE A 6 11.44 -0.41 2.80
CA ILE A 6 11.08 -0.10 1.42
C ILE A 6 10.72 1.37 1.35
N GLU A 7 11.37 2.07 0.43
CA GLU A 7 11.01 3.42 -0.01
C GLU A 7 10.32 3.29 -1.36
N ILE A 8 9.10 3.79 -1.45
CA ILE A 8 8.33 3.78 -2.70
C ILE A 8 8.43 5.19 -3.31
N PRO A 9 9.25 5.39 -4.36
CA PRO A 9 9.30 6.67 -5.04
C PRO A 9 7.99 6.91 -5.80
N ILE A 10 7.61 8.18 -5.99
CA ILE A 10 6.53 8.57 -6.91
C ILE A 10 6.96 8.17 -8.33
N GLY A 11 6.55 6.97 -8.75
CA GLY A 11 6.71 6.48 -10.11
C GLY A 11 5.53 6.90 -10.98
N ASP A 12 5.79 7.17 -12.25
CA ASP A 12 4.74 7.47 -13.23
C ASP A 12 3.69 6.35 -13.27
N LEU A 13 2.46 6.69 -12.89
CA LEU A 13 1.31 5.78 -12.82
C LEU A 13 0.72 5.46 -14.21
N SER A 14 1.25 6.04 -15.28
CA SER A 14 0.77 5.85 -16.66
C SER A 14 0.84 4.39 -17.15
N GLY A 15 1.67 3.55 -16.52
CA GLY A 15 1.89 2.15 -16.91
C GLY A 15 1.14 1.09 -16.08
N ILE A 16 0.40 1.48 -15.04
CA ILE A 16 -0.28 0.51 -14.17
C ILE A 16 -1.65 0.18 -14.77
N PRO A 17 -1.92 -1.09 -15.15
CA PRO A 17 -3.19 -1.45 -15.76
C PRO A 17 -4.33 -1.15 -14.78
N PRO A 18 -5.38 -0.45 -15.24
CA PRO A 18 -6.47 -0.04 -14.39
C PRO A 18 -7.27 -1.29 -14.06
N PHE A 19 -7.35 -1.58 -12.76
CA PHE A 19 -8.24 -2.59 -12.18
C PHE A 19 -7.84 -4.05 -12.45
N ASN A 20 -7.39 -4.71 -11.37
CA ASN A 20 -7.10 -6.14 -11.24
C ASN A 20 -5.63 -6.57 -11.43
N VAL A 21 -4.71 -5.88 -10.73
CA VAL A 21 -3.33 -6.34 -10.58
C VAL A 21 -3.29 -7.51 -9.58
N ILE A 22 -3.05 -8.73 -10.07
CA ILE A 22 -2.74 -9.88 -9.21
C ILE A 22 -1.41 -9.59 -8.49
N GLN A 23 -1.31 -9.95 -7.20
CA GLN A 23 -0.10 -9.71 -6.37
C GLN A 23 1.21 -10.08 -7.08
N LYS A 24 1.24 -11.20 -7.83
CA LYS A 24 2.40 -11.63 -8.62
C LYS A 24 2.79 -10.62 -9.71
N SER A 25 1.81 -10.05 -10.40
CA SER A 25 2.03 -9.03 -11.45
C SER A 25 2.60 -7.75 -10.84
N LEU A 26 2.11 -7.35 -9.66
CA LEU A 26 2.65 -6.19 -8.95
C LEU A 26 4.10 -6.42 -8.49
N LEU A 27 4.37 -7.58 -7.87
CA LEU A 27 5.72 -7.94 -7.41
C LEU A 27 6.73 -7.97 -8.57
N LYS A 28 6.29 -8.46 -9.74
CA LYS A 28 7.10 -8.46 -10.96
C LYS A 28 7.33 -7.04 -11.49
N PHE A 29 6.30 -6.19 -11.50
CA PHE A 29 6.43 -4.77 -11.89
C PHE A 29 7.43 -4.02 -10.99
N LEU A 30 7.36 -4.25 -9.68
CA LEU A 30 8.27 -3.66 -8.69
C LEU A 30 9.68 -4.29 -8.71
N LYS A 31 9.96 -5.24 -9.62
CA LYS A 31 11.23 -5.98 -9.69
C LYS A 31 11.62 -6.70 -8.40
N LEU A 32 10.63 -7.06 -7.56
CA LEU A 32 10.85 -7.82 -6.31
C LEU A 32 10.99 -9.35 -6.54
N GLY A 33 10.82 -9.83 -7.77
CA GLY A 33 10.88 -11.25 -8.15
C GLY A 33 9.55 -11.99 -7.97
N ASP A 34 9.44 -13.20 -8.54
CA ASP A 34 8.19 -13.99 -8.58
C ASP A 34 7.79 -14.60 -7.23
N THR A 35 8.68 -14.56 -6.24
CA THR A 35 8.44 -15.08 -4.89
C THR A 35 9.23 -14.26 -3.88
N VAL A 36 8.57 -13.26 -3.27
CA VAL A 36 9.09 -12.65 -2.06
C VAL A 36 8.97 -13.72 -0.96
N LYS A 37 10.08 -14.40 -0.68
CA LYS A 37 10.17 -15.34 0.44
C LYS A 37 10.13 -14.51 1.73
N CYS A 38 8.93 -14.32 2.28
CA CYS A 38 8.73 -13.56 3.51
C CYS A 38 9.25 -14.34 4.72
N SER A 39 10.58 -14.38 4.87
CA SER A 39 11.25 -14.71 6.14
C SER A 39 11.44 -13.47 7.02
N VAL A 40 10.70 -12.41 6.74
CA VAL A 40 10.76 -11.14 7.44
C VAL A 40 9.79 -11.11 8.60
N LEU A 41 10.32 -10.79 9.77
CA LEU A 41 9.52 -10.65 10.97
C LEU A 41 8.77 -9.32 11.00
N ALA A 42 9.31 -8.30 10.32
CA ALA A 42 8.77 -6.95 10.27
C ALA A 42 9.16 -6.25 8.96
N LEU A 43 8.26 -5.36 8.51
CA LEU A 43 8.46 -4.46 7.38
C LEU A 43 8.33 -3.03 7.90
N TYR A 44 9.34 -2.21 7.65
CA TYR A 44 9.30 -0.77 7.88
C TYR A 44 9.07 -0.07 6.54
N VAL A 45 8.10 0.84 6.49
CA VAL A 45 7.76 1.55 5.26
C VAL A 45 7.86 3.03 5.51
N PHE A 46 8.57 3.70 4.60
CA PHE A 46 8.70 5.14 4.56
C PHE A 46 8.16 5.63 3.22
N GLY A 47 7.42 6.74 3.22
CA GLY A 47 6.84 7.30 2.01
C GLY A 47 5.77 8.34 2.32
N ASP A 48 4.87 8.52 1.36
CA ASP A 48 3.81 9.51 1.38
C ASP A 48 2.41 8.87 1.48
N PHE A 49 1.39 9.58 1.00
CA PHE A 49 0.00 9.15 0.99
C PHE A 49 -0.24 7.79 0.30
N LEU A 50 0.62 7.35 -0.64
CA LEU A 50 0.48 6.08 -1.35
C LEU A 50 0.70 4.85 -0.47
N VAL A 51 1.47 5.02 0.62
CA VAL A 51 1.79 3.96 1.58
C VAL A 51 1.17 4.19 2.95
N ASP A 52 0.52 5.34 3.17
CA ASP A 52 -0.14 5.65 4.43
C ASP A 52 -1.33 4.72 4.70
N SER A 53 -1.29 4.08 5.87
CA SER A 53 -2.37 3.21 6.36
C SER A 53 -3.29 3.89 7.37
N GLY A 54 -3.18 5.22 7.53
CA GLY A 54 -3.99 6.04 8.43
C GLY A 54 -3.19 6.75 9.52
N ASN A 55 -1.87 6.87 9.39
CA ASN A 55 -1.01 7.59 10.32
C ASN A 55 -1.43 9.05 10.45
N ASN A 56 -1.86 9.66 9.35
CA ASN A 56 -2.29 11.07 9.38
C ASN A 56 -3.56 11.32 10.18
N ASN A 57 -4.35 10.29 10.51
CA ASN A 57 -5.53 10.45 11.38
C ASN A 57 -5.15 10.89 12.80
N PHE A 58 -3.88 10.74 13.18
CA PHE A 58 -3.35 11.12 14.49
C PHE A 58 -2.62 12.47 14.48
N LEU A 59 -2.58 13.15 13.34
CA LEU A 59 -1.95 14.45 13.17
C LEU A 59 -3.00 15.54 12.91
N VAL A 60 -2.76 16.75 13.41
CA VAL A 60 -3.58 17.93 13.05
C VAL A 60 -3.15 18.38 11.65
N SER A 61 -3.77 17.79 10.63
CA SER A 61 -3.44 18.02 9.22
C SER A 61 -4.68 17.98 8.34
N LEU A 62 -4.65 18.76 7.26
CA LEU A 62 -5.62 18.65 6.16
C LEU A 62 -5.37 17.40 5.30
N ALA A 63 -4.17 16.83 5.38
CA ALA A 63 -3.84 15.58 4.73
C ALA A 63 -4.34 14.42 5.59
N ASN A 64 -5.65 14.26 5.77
CA ASN A 64 -6.24 13.02 6.27
C ASN A 64 -7.05 12.34 5.16
N ALA A 65 -7.40 11.06 5.35
CA ALA A 65 -8.21 10.30 4.39
C ALA A 65 -9.29 9.46 5.12
N ASN A 66 -9.75 9.95 6.27
CA ASN A 66 -10.79 9.31 7.08
C ASN A 66 -12.19 9.88 6.77
N TYR A 67 -12.50 10.03 5.49
CA TYR A 67 -13.76 10.57 4.99
C TYR A 67 -14.06 10.02 3.59
N THR A 68 -15.32 10.14 3.15
CA THR A 68 -15.76 9.75 1.80
C THR A 68 -15.08 10.66 0.75
N PRO A 69 -14.51 10.14 -0.35
CA PRO A 69 -14.86 8.88 -1.02
C PRO A 69 -13.94 7.69 -0.73
N TYR A 70 -13.04 7.76 0.25
CA TYR A 70 -12.05 6.69 0.45
C TYR A 70 -12.67 5.42 1.06
N LYS A 71 -12.34 4.27 0.47
CA LYS A 71 -12.72 2.92 0.91
C LYS A 71 -14.22 2.65 0.88
N VAL A 72 -14.93 3.29 -0.06
CA VAL A 72 -16.35 3.11 -0.29
C VAL A 72 -16.64 1.79 -1.00
N ASP A 73 -15.81 1.33 -1.95
CA ASP A 73 -16.07 0.10 -2.72
C ASP A 73 -15.36 -1.14 -2.14
N PHE A 74 -14.67 -1.05 -0.99
CA PHE A 74 -13.90 -2.15 -0.42
C PHE A 74 -14.18 -2.45 1.06
N GLY A 75 -14.45 -3.73 1.35
CA GLY A 75 -14.62 -4.23 2.72
C GLY A 75 -15.95 -3.78 3.35
N ASP A 76 -15.87 -3.11 4.50
CA ASP A 76 -17.02 -2.62 5.26
C ASP A 76 -17.43 -1.18 4.89
N GLY A 77 -16.86 -0.60 3.83
CA GLY A 77 -17.21 0.74 3.35
C GLY A 77 -16.75 1.89 4.26
N LYS A 78 -15.98 1.61 5.32
CA LYS A 78 -15.53 2.62 6.28
C LYS A 78 -14.16 3.17 5.92
N PRO A 79 -13.98 4.48 5.77
CA PRO A 79 -12.66 5.09 5.58
C PRO A 79 -11.71 4.65 6.70
N THR A 80 -10.48 4.28 6.34
CA THR A 80 -9.44 3.89 7.32
C THR A 80 -8.33 4.93 7.47
N GLY A 81 -8.37 6.03 6.70
CA GLY A 81 -7.22 6.92 6.54
C GLY A 81 -6.26 6.51 5.42
N ARG A 82 -6.65 5.59 4.55
CA ARG A 82 -5.90 5.23 3.34
C ARG A 82 -6.38 6.10 2.18
N TYR A 83 -5.46 6.61 1.36
CA TYR A 83 -5.75 7.43 0.17
C TYR A 83 -6.15 6.61 -1.06
N THR A 84 -6.80 5.47 -0.83
CA THR A 84 -7.22 4.56 -1.88
C THR A 84 -8.54 3.94 -1.48
N ASP A 85 -9.28 3.47 -2.47
CA ASP A 85 -10.51 2.75 -2.25
C ASP A 85 -10.28 1.31 -1.76
N GLY A 86 -9.04 0.81 -1.79
CA GLY A 86 -8.73 -0.56 -1.37
C GLY A 86 -7.43 -0.72 -0.56
N ARG A 87 -6.60 -1.66 -1.00
CA ARG A 87 -5.30 -1.99 -0.40
C ARG A 87 -4.22 -1.09 -0.98
N THR A 88 -3.26 -0.67 -0.16
CA THR A 88 -2.04 0.03 -0.61
C THR A 88 -1.05 -0.97 -1.21
N GLU A 89 -0.03 -0.49 -1.92
CA GLU A 89 1.04 -1.34 -2.45
C GLU A 89 1.72 -2.18 -1.36
N VAL A 90 1.90 -1.60 -0.18
CA VAL A 90 2.46 -2.26 1.02
C VAL A 90 1.62 -3.46 1.44
N ASP A 91 0.28 -3.35 1.36
CA ASP A 91 -0.63 -4.43 1.74
C ASP A 91 -0.46 -5.66 0.82
N PHE A 92 -0.03 -5.47 -0.43
CA PHE A 92 0.29 -6.57 -1.35
C PHE A 92 1.65 -7.19 -1.04
N ILE A 93 2.66 -6.39 -0.65
CA ILE A 93 3.99 -6.89 -0.25
C ILE A 93 3.88 -7.67 1.06
N ARG A 94 3.11 -7.17 2.04
CA ARG A 94 2.90 -7.83 3.33
C ARG A 94 2.21 -9.20 3.20
N LYS A 95 1.40 -9.41 2.17
CA LYS A 95 0.52 -10.59 2.04
C LYS A 95 1.25 -11.89 1.69
N CYS A 96 2.58 -11.88 1.63
CA CYS A 96 3.38 -13.09 1.50
C CYS A 96 3.25 -13.94 2.78
N ARG A 97 2.41 -14.96 2.70
CA ARG A 97 2.31 -16.05 3.67
C ARG A 97 2.68 -17.35 2.98
#